data_AF-A0A920KGF1-F1
#
_entry.id   AF-A0A920KGF1-F1
#
_cell.length_a   1.000
_cell.length_b   1.000
_cell.length_c   1.000
_cell.angle_alpha   90.00
_cell.angle_beta   90.00
_cell.angle_gamma   90.00
#
_symmetry.space_group_name_H-M   'P 1'
#
loop_
_entity.id
_entity.type
_entity.pdbx_description
1 polymer ?
#
loop_
_entity_poly.entity_id
_entity_poly.type
_entity_poly.pdbx_seq_one_letter_code
_entity_poly.pdbx_strand_id
1 'polypeptide(L)'
;MPPEETSEAVAQKTEKVGETETRPKNQKILILLPEELQKKMKGPLRNRFNALEVIVPVETFEMKEEEQNKFQWILKFPWDVPQTPDHKPADPRLVFRVQGMAKINYKKLEQTHNKNFDNLKTRCFELIESLHSRQRSSAFLKLAQRDAMLRQKIIHEIKLKKKIEHLNRSMIQVEKPYHQAINYIFATAIEQLTGVAVLDGLMKGLVKIMIVDDLGTRTLDGMVALNYSRKYLSFMSSSELETKFKAFKQQHLEDQEKETNISEFIFKSPDFESIDIVFFNRWNFSDDEFLVPVLLRKKTILSKQEQRKSNQNPEYIEKQIESETNSIKQAEKNLKEVLKEINKMEKGRYQEEDEYQALRSSQKRIQKDIDRRKNRLKSLEKPVKQSDQAVVIKFDLYETFKEKQSFMDRLGDKVADWGLDSLWEKHMNPDDRFSFNKLHQMSGVAKEWIKRNNEYNRSKLFTERLKDQLNDFAGKYGMLVKESRSRAAGPGSYQPMLDDHILDSLELAVINCEILNRIEQSRENAKDQL
;
A
#
# COMPACT_ATOMS: atom_id res chain seq x y z
N MET A 1 42.72 -54.63 7.47
CA MET A 1 43.59 -54.90 6.31
C MET A 1 42.70 -55.16 5.11
N PRO A 2 42.95 -54.48 3.99
CA PRO A 2 42.11 -54.49 2.78
C PRO A 2 42.37 -55.76 1.94
N PRO A 3 41.58 -56.02 0.88
CA PRO A 3 41.86 -55.50 -0.47
C PRO A 3 40.57 -55.10 -1.21
N GLU A 4 40.50 -54.47 -2.38
CA GLU A 4 41.40 -53.77 -3.30
C GLU A 4 40.46 -52.80 -4.07
N GLU A 5 40.93 -51.60 -4.38
CA GLU A 5 40.17 -50.57 -5.11
C GLU A 5 40.04 -50.94 -6.59
N THR A 6 38.82 -51.16 -7.07
CA THR A 6 38.49 -51.09 -8.50
C THR A 6 37.99 -49.70 -8.85
N SER A 7 38.78 -49.03 -9.68
CA SER A 7 38.43 -47.80 -10.37
C SER A 7 37.28 -48.04 -11.36
N GLU A 8 36.11 -47.46 -11.12
CA GLU A 8 35.10 -47.27 -12.17
C GLU A 8 35.04 -45.78 -12.54
N ALA A 9 35.38 -45.54 -13.80
CA ALA A 9 35.43 -44.25 -14.43
C ALA A 9 34.05 -43.59 -14.42
N VAL A 10 33.99 -42.40 -13.82
CA VAL A 10 32.90 -41.44 -14.01
C VAL A 10 32.88 -41.05 -15.48
N ALA A 11 31.89 -41.58 -16.21
CA ALA A 11 31.56 -41.16 -17.55
C ALA A 11 31.23 -39.67 -17.55
N GLN A 12 32.19 -38.84 -17.96
CA GLN A 12 31.94 -37.48 -18.39
C GLN A 12 31.01 -37.55 -19.60
N LYS A 13 29.72 -37.26 -19.38
CA LYS A 13 28.84 -36.79 -20.44
C LYS A 13 29.47 -35.52 -20.99
N THR A 14 30.15 -35.67 -22.12
CA THR A 14 30.49 -34.59 -23.02
C THR A 14 29.17 -34.03 -23.52
N GLU A 15 28.66 -33.00 -22.84
CA GLU A 15 27.71 -32.09 -23.45
C GLU A 15 28.38 -31.55 -24.71
N LYS A 16 27.82 -31.96 -25.86
CA LYS A 16 28.11 -31.39 -27.16
C LYS A 16 27.95 -29.88 -27.02
N VAL A 17 29.09 -29.17 -27.03
CA VAL A 17 29.15 -27.75 -27.36
C VAL A 17 28.41 -27.61 -28.68
N GLY A 18 27.23 -26.99 -28.63
CA GLY A 18 26.46 -26.67 -29.82
C GLY A 18 27.36 -25.93 -30.79
N GLU A 19 27.35 -26.39 -32.05
CA GLU A 19 27.95 -25.69 -33.18
C GLU A 19 27.51 -24.23 -33.09
N THR A 20 28.46 -23.34 -32.82
CA THR A 20 28.22 -21.91 -32.96
C THR A 20 28.04 -21.69 -34.45
N GLU A 21 26.78 -21.45 -34.88
CA GLU A 21 26.49 -21.02 -36.25
C GLU A 21 27.49 -19.93 -36.62
N THR A 22 28.34 -20.21 -37.61
CA THR A 22 29.36 -19.26 -38.05
C THR A 22 28.63 -18.06 -38.63
N ARG A 23 28.72 -16.91 -37.94
CA ARG A 23 28.06 -15.68 -38.36
C ARG A 23 28.39 -15.37 -39.83
N PRO A 24 27.42 -14.88 -40.62
CA PRO A 24 27.64 -14.67 -42.04
C PRO A 24 28.72 -13.59 -42.25
N LYS A 25 29.60 -13.81 -43.23
CA LYS A 25 30.57 -12.80 -43.69
C LYS A 25 29.93 -11.92 -44.78
N ASN A 26 28.93 -11.15 -44.41
CA ASN A 26 28.13 -10.36 -45.35
C ASN A 26 28.20 -8.84 -45.11
N GLN A 27 29.08 -8.40 -44.22
CA GLN A 27 29.36 -7.02 -43.85
C GLN A 27 28.18 -6.27 -43.20
N LYS A 28 27.01 -6.89 -43.05
CA LYS A 28 25.82 -6.23 -42.51
C LYS A 28 25.94 -6.01 -41.01
N ILE A 29 25.56 -4.81 -40.56
CA ILE A 29 25.56 -4.39 -39.16
C ILE A 29 24.11 -4.18 -38.71
N LEU A 30 23.78 -4.63 -37.50
CA LEU A 30 22.50 -4.45 -36.83
C LEU A 30 22.72 -3.82 -35.45
N ILE A 31 21.91 -2.85 -35.07
CA ILE A 31 21.85 -2.32 -33.70
C ILE A 31 20.56 -2.77 -33.04
N LEU A 32 20.68 -3.29 -31.82
CA LEU A 32 19.58 -3.66 -30.95
C LEU A 32 19.58 -2.80 -29.68
N LEU A 33 18.46 -2.14 -29.42
CA LEU A 33 18.27 -1.22 -28.29
C LEU A 33 17.00 -1.59 -27.48
N PRO A 34 16.87 -1.14 -26.23
CA PRO A 34 15.59 -1.14 -25.53
C PRO A 34 14.54 -0.32 -26.29
N GLU A 35 13.26 -0.69 -26.18
CA GLU A 35 12.15 -0.09 -26.92
C GLU A 35 12.11 1.45 -26.79
N GLU A 36 12.27 1.96 -25.56
CA GLU A 36 12.28 3.41 -25.29
C GLU A 36 13.46 4.12 -25.97
N LEU A 37 14.62 3.45 -26.10
CA LEU A 37 15.83 4.05 -26.67
C LEU A 37 15.69 4.08 -28.18
N GLN A 38 15.17 2.99 -28.72
CA GLN A 38 14.97 2.82 -30.15
C GLN A 38 14.06 3.94 -30.65
N LYS A 39 12.93 4.18 -29.95
CA LYS A 39 12.00 5.26 -30.28
C LYS A 39 12.69 6.64 -30.29
N LYS A 40 13.59 6.87 -29.34
CA LYS A 40 14.30 8.14 -29.18
C LYS A 40 15.45 8.33 -30.16
N MET A 41 16.25 7.29 -30.42
CA MET A 41 17.55 7.38 -31.08
C MET A 41 17.56 6.92 -32.54
N LYS A 42 16.54 6.18 -33.01
CA LYS A 42 16.51 5.63 -34.38
C LYS A 42 16.69 6.71 -35.45
N GLY A 43 15.98 7.85 -35.32
CA GLY A 43 16.08 8.97 -36.25
C GLY A 43 17.48 9.63 -36.24
N PRO A 44 17.97 10.11 -35.09
CA PRO A 44 19.32 10.68 -34.97
C PRO A 44 20.45 9.76 -35.45
N LEU A 45 20.40 8.47 -35.10
CA LEU A 45 21.38 7.48 -35.55
C LEU A 45 21.34 7.29 -37.06
N ARG A 46 20.14 7.14 -37.64
CA ARG A 46 19.99 7.02 -39.10
C ARG A 46 20.59 8.21 -39.84
N ASN A 47 20.38 9.43 -39.34
CA ASN A 47 20.96 10.63 -39.95
C ASN A 47 22.49 10.62 -39.90
N ARG A 48 23.08 10.22 -38.76
CA ARG A 48 24.54 10.09 -38.59
C ARG A 48 25.12 9.02 -39.51
N PHE A 49 24.46 7.87 -39.64
CA PHE A 49 24.92 6.78 -40.52
C PHE A 49 24.81 7.13 -42.00
N ASN A 50 23.72 7.79 -42.41
CA ASN A 50 23.55 8.26 -43.78
C ASN A 50 24.66 9.24 -44.20
N ALA A 51 25.10 10.13 -43.29
CA ALA A 51 26.20 11.05 -43.55
C ALA A 51 27.56 10.35 -43.77
N LEU A 52 27.68 9.09 -43.33
CA LEU A 52 28.85 8.23 -43.52
C LEU A 52 28.65 7.19 -44.62
N GLU A 53 27.52 7.25 -45.34
CA GLU A 53 27.12 6.29 -46.38
C GLU A 53 27.01 4.85 -45.85
N VAL A 54 26.63 4.67 -44.57
CA VAL A 54 26.45 3.36 -43.93
C VAL A 54 24.96 3.11 -43.67
N ILE A 55 24.47 1.92 -44.02
CA ILE A 55 23.08 1.51 -43.78
C ILE A 55 23.05 0.51 -42.62
N VAL A 56 22.46 0.93 -41.50
CA VAL A 56 22.36 0.11 -40.29
C VAL A 56 20.91 0.11 -39.77
N PRO A 57 20.23 -1.04 -39.75
CA PRO A 57 18.94 -1.17 -39.08
C PRO A 57 19.08 -0.99 -37.57
N VAL A 58 18.11 -0.30 -36.97
CA VAL A 58 18.01 -0.07 -35.53
C VAL A 58 16.69 -0.63 -35.03
N GLU A 59 16.76 -1.77 -34.36
CA GLU A 59 15.62 -2.55 -33.91
C GLU A 59 15.63 -2.78 -32.40
N THR A 60 14.53 -3.33 -31.87
CA THR A 60 14.39 -3.62 -30.44
C THR A 60 14.96 -4.99 -30.10
N PHE A 61 15.23 -5.23 -28.81
CA PHE A 61 15.63 -6.57 -28.33
C PHE A 61 14.58 -7.68 -28.55
N GLU A 62 13.36 -7.33 -28.97
CA GLU A 62 12.28 -8.28 -29.28
C GLU A 62 12.41 -8.91 -30.68
N MET A 63 13.35 -8.44 -31.50
CA MET A 63 13.64 -9.01 -32.82
C MET A 63 14.01 -10.50 -32.70
N LYS A 64 13.42 -11.35 -33.54
CA LYS A 64 13.65 -12.80 -33.51
C LYS A 64 15.10 -13.15 -33.85
N GLU A 65 15.64 -14.18 -33.21
CA GLU A 65 17.03 -14.62 -33.40
C GLU A 65 17.34 -15.01 -34.85
N GLU A 66 16.41 -15.70 -35.52
CA GLU A 66 16.49 -16.04 -36.95
C GLU A 66 16.71 -14.83 -37.86
N GLU A 67 16.15 -13.67 -37.49
CA GLU A 67 16.34 -12.43 -38.24
C GLU A 67 17.66 -11.75 -37.87
N GLN A 68 18.10 -11.87 -36.61
CA GLN A 68 19.39 -11.37 -36.16
C GLN A 68 20.56 -12.11 -36.84
N ASN A 69 20.44 -13.42 -37.06
CA ASN A 69 21.48 -14.26 -37.67
C ASN A 69 21.78 -13.90 -39.14
N LYS A 70 20.97 -13.03 -39.76
CA LYS A 70 21.22 -12.48 -41.10
C LYS A 70 22.31 -11.40 -41.12
N PHE A 71 22.83 -10.98 -39.98
CA PHE A 71 23.80 -9.90 -39.85
C PHE A 71 25.17 -10.41 -39.36
N GLN A 72 26.25 -9.91 -39.94
CA GLN A 72 27.61 -10.20 -39.50
C GLN A 72 27.87 -9.62 -38.10
N TRP A 73 27.50 -8.35 -37.91
CA TRP A 73 27.72 -7.61 -36.68
C TRP A 73 26.38 -7.33 -35.99
N ILE A 74 26.25 -7.79 -34.74
CA ILE A 74 25.10 -7.50 -33.89
C ILE A 74 25.59 -6.67 -32.72
N LEU A 75 25.22 -5.39 -32.72
CA LEU A 75 25.56 -4.42 -31.69
C LEU A 75 24.41 -4.32 -30.68
N LYS A 76 24.67 -4.61 -29.40
CA LYS A 76 23.66 -4.51 -28.34
C LYS A 76 24.04 -3.42 -27.34
N PHE A 77 23.13 -2.49 -27.08
CA PHE A 77 23.31 -1.45 -26.06
C PHE A 77 22.33 -1.66 -24.91
N PRO A 78 22.78 -2.19 -23.76
CA PRO A 78 21.88 -2.63 -22.69
C PRO A 78 21.15 -1.47 -21.99
N TRP A 79 21.71 -0.26 -22.03
CA TRP A 79 21.21 0.96 -21.38
C TRP A 79 21.12 0.94 -19.83
N ASP A 80 21.30 -0.23 -19.22
CA ASP A 80 21.34 -0.43 -17.77
C ASP A 80 22.77 -0.50 -17.21
N VAL A 81 22.89 -0.40 -15.88
CA VAL A 81 24.17 -0.64 -15.18
C VAL A 81 24.48 -2.14 -15.23
N PRO A 82 25.68 -2.55 -15.68
CA PRO A 82 26.06 -3.96 -15.70
C PRO A 82 26.10 -4.55 -14.29
N GLN A 83 25.52 -5.74 -14.12
CA GLN A 83 25.66 -6.49 -12.87
C GLN A 83 27.06 -7.08 -12.80
N THR A 84 27.81 -6.74 -11.75
CA THR A 84 29.13 -7.32 -11.47
C THR A 84 28.99 -8.46 -10.46
N PRO A 85 29.59 -9.65 -10.71
CA PRO A 85 29.49 -10.81 -9.82
C PRO A 85 29.87 -10.53 -8.36
N ASP A 86 30.79 -9.59 -8.12
CA ASP A 86 31.46 -9.44 -6.82
C ASP A 86 31.06 -8.19 -6.01
N HIS A 87 29.91 -7.56 -6.29
CA HIS A 87 29.43 -6.36 -5.56
C HIS A 87 30.42 -5.16 -5.58
N LYS A 88 31.50 -5.23 -6.37
CA LYS A 88 32.40 -4.10 -6.64
C LYS A 88 31.64 -3.04 -7.44
N PRO A 89 31.88 -1.73 -7.19
CA PRO A 89 31.25 -0.71 -8.02
C PRO A 89 31.66 -0.93 -9.48
N ALA A 90 30.70 -1.25 -10.33
CA ALA A 90 30.92 -1.36 -11.77
C ALA A 90 31.54 -0.05 -12.28
N ASP A 91 32.57 -0.14 -13.13
CA ASP A 91 33.14 1.04 -13.78
C ASP A 91 31.99 1.84 -14.44
N PRO A 92 31.76 3.11 -14.04
CA PRO A 92 30.66 3.92 -14.57
C PRO A 92 30.66 4.03 -16.09
N ARG A 93 31.83 3.86 -16.75
CA ARG A 93 31.94 3.86 -18.21
C ARG A 93 31.20 2.70 -18.87
N LEU A 94 30.99 1.60 -18.14
CA LEU A 94 30.29 0.43 -18.67
C LEU A 94 28.80 0.69 -18.95
N VAL A 95 28.22 1.76 -18.38
CA VAL A 95 26.85 2.21 -18.72
C VAL A 95 26.72 2.53 -20.22
N PHE A 96 27.82 2.93 -20.86
CA PHE A 96 27.85 3.28 -22.29
C PHE A 96 28.43 2.17 -23.18
N ARG A 97 28.66 0.97 -22.62
CA ARG A 97 29.27 -0.12 -23.37
C ARG A 97 28.32 -0.65 -24.45
N VAL A 98 28.78 -0.60 -25.70
CA VAL A 98 28.15 -1.31 -26.82
C VAL A 98 28.76 -2.71 -26.94
N GLN A 99 27.94 -3.74 -26.78
CA GLN A 99 28.36 -5.13 -26.96
C GLN A 99 28.40 -5.48 -28.45
N GLY A 100 29.29 -6.39 -28.86
CA GLY A 100 29.44 -6.80 -30.26
C GLY A 100 30.28 -5.86 -31.13
N MET A 101 30.74 -4.74 -30.57
CA MET A 101 31.64 -3.79 -31.23
C MET A 101 32.96 -4.44 -31.64
N ALA A 102 33.38 -4.16 -32.87
CA ALA A 102 34.66 -4.57 -33.41
C ALA A 102 35.85 -3.99 -32.61
N LYS A 103 36.86 -4.83 -32.35
CA LYS A 103 38.11 -4.42 -31.70
C LYS A 103 39.10 -3.92 -32.75
N ILE A 104 39.31 -2.60 -32.78
CA ILE A 104 40.30 -1.96 -33.66
C ILE A 104 41.57 -1.63 -32.87
N ASN A 105 42.73 -1.83 -33.49
CA ASN A 105 43.98 -1.26 -33.02
C ASN A 105 44.14 0.15 -33.62
N TYR A 106 43.78 1.18 -32.84
CA TYR A 106 43.77 2.56 -33.31
C TYR A 106 45.15 3.09 -33.74
N LYS A 107 46.24 2.62 -33.11
CA LYS A 107 47.61 3.00 -33.52
C LYS A 107 47.93 2.51 -34.94
N LYS A 108 47.51 1.28 -35.27
CA LYS A 108 47.68 0.73 -36.63
C LYS A 108 46.73 1.41 -37.62
N LEU A 109 45.52 1.73 -37.19
CA LEU A 109 44.55 2.45 -38.03
C LEU A 109 45.08 3.84 -38.40
N GLU A 110 45.67 4.57 -37.46
CA GLU A 110 46.28 5.88 -37.66
C GLU A 110 47.36 5.86 -38.77
N GLN A 111 48.18 4.82 -38.78
CA GLN A 111 49.24 4.61 -39.77
C GLN A 111 48.73 4.10 -41.13
N THR A 112 47.47 3.67 -41.23
CA THR A 112 46.92 3.14 -42.48
C THR A 112 46.48 4.30 -43.38
N HIS A 113 47.01 4.34 -44.61
CA HIS A 113 46.57 5.27 -45.65
C HIS A 113 45.67 4.53 -46.63
N ASN A 114 44.35 4.65 -46.46
CA ASN A 114 43.38 4.06 -47.38
C ASN A 114 42.23 5.05 -47.62
N LYS A 115 42.24 5.61 -48.83
CA LYS A 115 41.24 6.60 -49.28
C LYS A 115 39.80 6.08 -49.20
N ASN A 116 39.60 4.76 -49.21
CA ASN A 116 38.26 4.15 -49.17
C ASN A 116 37.57 4.30 -47.80
N PHE A 117 38.28 4.69 -46.74
CA PHE A 117 37.68 4.87 -45.41
C PHE A 117 38.23 6.05 -44.60
N ASP A 118 38.91 7.01 -45.25
CA ASP A 118 39.49 8.16 -44.55
C ASP A 118 38.43 9.02 -43.82
N ASN A 119 37.23 9.17 -44.38
CA ASN A 119 36.11 9.86 -43.72
C ASN A 119 35.67 9.14 -42.43
N LEU A 120 35.55 7.80 -42.48
CA LEU A 120 35.22 6.97 -41.32
C LEU A 120 36.33 7.02 -40.27
N LYS A 121 37.59 6.99 -40.69
CA LYS A 121 38.76 7.10 -39.82
C LYS A 121 38.79 8.45 -39.11
N THR A 122 38.57 9.55 -39.83
CA THR A 122 38.54 10.90 -39.26
C THR A 122 37.43 11.01 -38.21
N ARG A 123 36.21 10.59 -38.57
CA ARG A 123 35.07 10.59 -37.64
C ARG A 123 35.29 9.68 -36.43
N CYS A 124 35.93 8.54 -36.61
CA CYS A 124 36.30 7.62 -35.51
C CYS A 124 37.15 8.34 -34.46
N PHE A 125 38.20 9.04 -34.87
CA PHE A 125 39.08 9.76 -33.94
C PHE A 125 38.38 10.95 -33.26
N GLU A 126 37.56 11.72 -33.98
CA GLU A 126 36.71 12.77 -33.39
C GLU A 126 35.81 12.22 -32.27
N LEU A 127 35.15 11.08 -32.51
CA LEU A 127 34.28 10.44 -31.54
C LEU A 127 35.07 9.93 -30.33
N ILE A 128 36.25 9.34 -30.55
CA ILE A 128 37.12 8.88 -29.44
C ILE A 128 37.51 10.06 -28.55
N GLU A 129 37.91 11.20 -29.12
CA GLU A 129 38.25 12.39 -28.34
C GLU A 129 37.03 12.98 -27.61
N SER A 130 35.88 13.06 -28.27
CA SER A 130 34.61 13.51 -27.69
C SER A 130 34.13 12.63 -26.53
N LEU A 131 34.25 11.30 -26.67
CA LEU A 131 33.88 10.35 -25.63
C LEU A 131 34.88 10.41 -24.47
N HIS A 132 36.18 10.41 -24.74
CA HIS A 132 37.22 10.49 -23.72
C HIS A 132 37.16 11.79 -22.91
N SER A 133 36.95 12.94 -23.56
CA SER A 133 36.86 14.22 -22.87
C SER A 133 35.72 14.25 -21.86
N ARG A 134 34.54 13.73 -22.21
CA ARG A 134 33.41 13.58 -21.28
C ARG A 134 33.69 12.56 -20.17
N GLN A 135 34.27 11.41 -20.50
CA GLN A 135 34.59 10.36 -19.52
C GLN A 135 35.76 10.68 -18.58
N ARG A 136 36.51 11.77 -18.81
CA ARG A 136 37.47 12.32 -17.84
C ARG A 136 36.78 13.03 -16.68
N SER A 137 35.56 13.53 -16.88
CA SER A 137 34.81 14.20 -15.82
C SER A 137 34.22 13.17 -14.85
N SER A 138 34.70 13.17 -13.61
CA SER A 138 34.12 12.33 -12.54
C SER A 138 32.66 12.69 -12.26
N ALA A 139 32.29 13.96 -12.44
CA ALA A 139 30.91 14.42 -12.31
C ALA A 139 30.01 13.84 -13.40
N PHE A 140 30.48 13.82 -14.66
CA PHE A 140 29.76 13.20 -15.78
C PHE A 140 29.53 11.70 -15.54
N LEU A 141 30.57 10.97 -15.13
CA LEU A 141 30.48 9.54 -14.84
C LEU A 141 29.50 9.24 -13.69
N LYS A 142 29.53 10.05 -12.62
CA LYS A 142 28.62 9.92 -11.50
C LYS A 142 27.16 10.20 -11.91
N LEU A 143 26.93 11.23 -12.72
CA LEU A 143 25.62 11.55 -13.28
C LEU A 143 25.10 10.39 -14.13
N ALA A 144 25.90 9.88 -15.07
CA ALA A 144 25.53 8.78 -15.96
C ALA A 144 25.14 7.50 -15.20
N GLN A 145 25.90 7.15 -14.17
CA GLN A 145 25.61 5.98 -13.34
C GLN A 145 24.31 6.13 -12.55
N ARG A 146 24.05 7.32 -12.00
CA ARG A 146 22.83 7.61 -11.24
C ARG A 146 21.61 7.73 -12.14
N ASP A 147 21.77 8.27 -13.34
CA ASP A 147 20.70 8.29 -14.35
C ASP A 147 20.36 6.87 -14.83
N ALA A 148 21.35 6.00 -15.03
CA ALA A 148 21.11 4.60 -15.33
C ALA A 148 20.32 3.89 -14.21
N MET A 149 20.65 4.15 -12.95
CA MET A 149 19.88 3.67 -11.80
C MET A 149 18.45 4.23 -11.80
N LEU A 150 18.27 5.52 -12.11
CA LEU A 150 16.96 6.15 -12.21
C LEU A 150 16.10 5.46 -13.28
N ARG A 151 16.63 5.26 -14.48
CA ARG A 151 15.93 4.57 -15.59
C ARG A 151 15.53 3.15 -15.21
N GLN A 152 16.42 2.38 -14.59
CA GLN A 152 16.11 1.04 -14.12
C GLN A 152 14.95 1.03 -13.11
N LYS A 153 14.93 2.01 -12.19
CA LYS A 153 13.83 2.18 -11.22
C LYS A 153 12.52 2.59 -11.88
N ILE A 154 12.55 3.46 -12.90
CA ILE A 154 11.37 3.83 -13.69
C ILE A 154 10.80 2.60 -14.41
N ILE A 155 11.64 1.76 -15.05
CA ILE A 155 11.20 0.53 -15.72
C ILE A 155 10.54 -0.42 -14.71
N HIS A 156 11.14 -0.58 -13.52
CA HIS A 156 10.54 -1.38 -12.44
C HIS A 156 9.19 -0.80 -11.98
N GLU A 157 9.09 0.51 -11.83
CA GLU A 157 7.84 1.21 -11.50
C GLU A 157 6.74 0.93 -12.52
N ILE A 158 7.04 0.99 -13.82
CA ILE A 158 6.09 0.69 -14.90
C ILE A 158 5.61 -0.78 -14.81
N LYS A 159 6.51 -1.72 -14.55
CA LYS A 159 6.16 -3.14 -14.35
C LYS A 159 5.25 -3.34 -13.13
N LEU A 160 5.57 -2.69 -12.02
CA LEU A 160 4.72 -2.71 -10.81
C LEU A 160 3.33 -2.14 -11.10
N LYS A 161 3.25 -0.99 -11.78
CA LYS A 161 1.98 -0.37 -12.15
C LYS A 161 1.10 -1.30 -12.98
N LYS A 162 1.65 -1.94 -14.01
CA LYS A 162 0.92 -2.94 -14.84
C LYS A 162 0.41 -4.10 -13.98
N LYS A 163 1.21 -4.60 -13.03
CA LYS A 163 0.79 -5.67 -12.11
C LYS A 163 -0.32 -5.21 -11.16
N ILE A 164 -0.23 -4.00 -10.61
CA ILE A 164 -1.27 -3.38 -9.77
C ILE A 164 -2.58 -3.23 -10.53
N GLU A 165 -2.53 -2.77 -11.78
CA GLU A 165 -3.72 -2.66 -12.65
C GLU A 165 -4.36 -4.02 -12.94
N HIS A 166 -3.55 -5.05 -13.19
CA HIS A 166 -4.05 -6.41 -13.35
C HIS A 166 -4.73 -6.92 -12.08
N LEU A 167 -4.08 -6.77 -10.91
CA LEU A 167 -4.66 -7.16 -9.61
C LEU A 167 -5.95 -6.37 -9.30
N ASN A 168 -6.02 -5.09 -9.65
CA ASN A 168 -7.23 -4.28 -9.53
C ASN A 168 -8.39 -4.86 -10.34
N ARG A 169 -8.13 -5.29 -11.59
CA ARG A 169 -9.14 -5.97 -12.42
C ARG A 169 -9.57 -7.30 -11.81
N SER A 170 -8.64 -8.08 -11.28
CA SER A 170 -8.96 -9.33 -10.58
C SER A 170 -9.82 -9.10 -9.34
N MET A 171 -9.52 -8.09 -8.51
CA MET A 171 -10.35 -7.78 -7.33
C MET A 171 -11.79 -7.42 -7.69
N ILE A 172 -12.02 -6.63 -8.75
CA ILE A 172 -13.38 -6.24 -9.19
C ILE A 172 -14.25 -7.48 -9.49
N GLN A 173 -13.65 -8.58 -9.94
CA GLN A 173 -14.38 -9.81 -10.25
C GLN A 173 -14.82 -10.58 -9.00
N VAL A 174 -14.22 -10.33 -7.83
CA VAL A 174 -14.38 -11.17 -6.64
C VAL A 174 -14.69 -10.40 -5.34
N GLU A 175 -14.81 -9.07 -5.39
CA GLU A 175 -14.98 -8.22 -4.20
C GLU A 175 -16.37 -8.27 -3.55
N LYS A 176 -17.38 -8.77 -4.27
CA LYS A 176 -18.78 -8.83 -3.81
C LYS A 176 -18.94 -9.59 -2.48
N PRO A 177 -18.46 -10.84 -2.34
CA PRO A 177 -18.44 -11.56 -1.07
C PRO A 177 -17.76 -10.81 0.07
N TYR A 178 -16.65 -10.12 -0.23
CA TYR A 178 -15.89 -9.37 0.76
C TYR A 178 -16.72 -8.23 1.36
N HIS A 179 -17.40 -7.45 0.51
CA HIS A 179 -18.34 -6.44 0.99
C HIS A 179 -19.49 -7.09 1.77
N GLN A 180 -20.02 -8.22 1.30
CA GLN A 180 -21.11 -8.91 2.00
C GLN A 180 -20.70 -9.39 3.41
N ALA A 181 -19.49 -9.94 3.56
CA ALA A 181 -18.94 -10.37 4.83
C ALA A 181 -18.81 -9.21 5.82
N ILE A 182 -18.32 -8.06 5.36
CA ILE A 182 -18.23 -6.85 6.18
C ILE A 182 -19.61 -6.34 6.57
N ASN A 183 -20.59 -6.39 5.66
CA ASN A 183 -21.97 -6.03 5.97
C ASN A 183 -22.55 -6.92 7.09
N TYR A 184 -22.22 -8.22 7.15
CA TYR A 184 -22.62 -9.08 8.28
C TYR A 184 -21.95 -8.66 9.60
N ILE A 185 -20.65 -8.32 9.56
CA ILE A 185 -19.92 -7.82 10.72
C ILE A 185 -20.55 -6.51 11.22
N PHE A 186 -20.85 -5.58 10.30
CA PHE A 186 -21.45 -4.29 10.64
C PHE A 186 -22.87 -4.43 11.17
N ALA A 187 -23.70 -5.29 10.57
CA ALA A 187 -25.03 -5.58 11.09
C ALA A 187 -24.96 -6.09 12.54
N THR A 188 -24.05 -7.04 12.81
CA THR A 188 -23.84 -7.59 14.17
C THR A 188 -23.32 -6.52 15.13
N ALA A 189 -22.37 -5.68 14.70
CA ALA A 189 -21.83 -4.59 15.49
C ALA A 189 -22.88 -3.51 15.83
N ILE A 190 -23.73 -3.16 14.86
CA ILE A 190 -24.84 -2.21 15.03
C ILE A 190 -25.88 -2.80 16.00
N GLU A 191 -26.22 -4.07 15.86
CA GLU A 191 -27.12 -4.76 16.80
C GLU A 191 -26.56 -4.72 18.22
N GLN A 192 -25.27 -5.00 18.41
CA GLN A 192 -24.64 -4.92 19.73
C GLN A 192 -24.56 -3.50 20.32
N LEU A 193 -24.49 -2.48 19.46
CA LEU A 193 -24.45 -1.08 19.88
C LEU A 193 -25.85 -0.55 20.23
N THR A 194 -26.88 -1.02 19.54
CA THR A 194 -28.23 -0.42 19.57
C THR A 194 -29.28 -1.30 20.26
N GLY A 195 -29.02 -2.61 20.37
CA GLY A 195 -29.97 -3.61 20.86
C GLY A 195 -31.09 -3.95 19.87
N VAL A 196 -31.02 -3.49 18.61
CA VAL A 196 -32.07 -3.67 17.61
C VAL A 196 -31.55 -4.43 16.40
N ALA A 197 -32.12 -5.62 16.14
CA ALA A 197 -31.71 -6.50 15.04
C ALA A 197 -32.45 -6.27 13.70
N VAL A 198 -33.63 -5.63 13.72
CA VAL A 198 -34.63 -5.74 12.63
C VAL A 198 -34.75 -4.49 11.73
N LEU A 199 -34.15 -3.35 12.13
CA LEU A 199 -34.23 -2.08 11.38
C LEU A 199 -33.00 -1.84 10.47
N ASP A 200 -32.59 -2.86 9.73
CA ASP A 200 -31.31 -2.93 9.01
C ASP A 200 -31.09 -1.75 8.04
N GLY A 201 -32.13 -1.20 7.41
CA GLY A 201 -31.99 -0.03 6.52
C GLY A 201 -31.86 1.32 7.23
N LEU A 202 -32.58 1.52 8.34
CA LEU A 202 -32.61 2.80 9.06
C LEU A 202 -31.34 2.98 9.90
N MET A 203 -30.87 1.91 10.54
CA MET A 203 -29.71 1.96 11.44
C MET A 203 -28.38 2.15 10.67
N LYS A 204 -28.28 1.64 9.44
CA LYS A 204 -27.15 1.90 8.52
C LYS A 204 -26.94 3.38 8.21
N GLY A 205 -27.97 4.20 8.36
CA GLY A 205 -27.95 5.65 8.15
C GLY A 205 -27.78 6.48 9.42
N LEU A 206 -27.58 5.87 10.59
CA LEU A 206 -27.53 6.57 11.88
C LEU A 206 -26.26 6.30 12.69
N VAL A 207 -25.49 5.28 12.31
CA VAL A 207 -24.25 4.89 13.00
C VAL A 207 -23.05 5.38 12.20
N LYS A 208 -22.14 6.11 12.85
CA LYS A 208 -20.89 6.57 12.23
C LYS A 208 -19.83 5.48 12.30
N ILE A 209 -19.35 5.04 11.15
CA ILE A 209 -18.38 3.95 11.01
C ILE A 209 -17.09 4.49 10.39
N MET A 210 -15.98 4.28 11.07
CA MET A 210 -14.64 4.48 10.54
C MET A 210 -14.08 3.14 10.05
N ILE A 211 -13.73 3.08 8.78
CA ILE A 211 -13.06 1.93 8.15
C ILE A 211 -11.56 2.23 8.11
N VAL A 212 -10.79 1.44 8.85
CA VAL A 212 -9.32 1.42 8.76
C VAL A 212 -8.90 0.26 7.87
N ASP A 213 -8.44 0.58 6.66
CA ASP A 213 -8.12 -0.40 5.61
C ASP A 213 -7.00 0.12 4.68
N ASP A 214 -6.23 -0.78 4.07
CA ASP A 214 -5.17 -0.46 3.12
C ASP A 214 -5.60 -0.62 1.65
N LEU A 215 -6.87 -0.95 1.37
CA LEU A 215 -7.47 -0.92 0.02
C LEU A 215 -8.00 0.44 -0.45
N GLY A 216 -7.67 1.53 0.26
CA GLY A 216 -8.21 2.84 -0.06
C GLY A 216 -9.73 2.89 0.13
N THR A 217 -10.45 3.63 -0.72
CA THR A 217 -11.90 3.78 -0.58
C THR A 217 -12.71 2.55 -0.99
N ARG A 218 -12.10 1.49 -1.51
CA ARG A 218 -12.82 0.32 -2.08
C ARG A 218 -13.83 -0.28 -1.09
N THR A 219 -13.42 -0.51 0.14
CA THR A 219 -14.29 -1.04 1.20
C THR A 219 -15.44 -0.10 1.52
N LEU A 220 -15.17 1.21 1.60
CA LEU A 220 -16.19 2.24 1.80
C LEU A 220 -17.18 2.29 0.62
N ASP A 221 -16.68 2.25 -0.61
CA ASP A 221 -17.48 2.26 -1.83
C ASP A 221 -18.39 1.02 -1.89
N GLY A 222 -17.87 -0.15 -1.49
CA GLY A 222 -18.64 -1.39 -1.35
C GLY A 222 -19.76 -1.29 -0.31
N MET A 223 -19.50 -0.65 0.84
CA MET A 223 -20.54 -0.41 1.86
C MET A 223 -21.62 0.54 1.34
N VAL A 224 -21.24 1.59 0.59
CA VAL A 224 -22.21 2.49 -0.05
C VAL A 224 -23.11 1.72 -1.02
N ALA A 225 -22.55 0.78 -1.80
CA ALA A 225 -23.33 -0.07 -2.68
C ALA A 225 -24.31 -1.01 -1.93
N LEU A 226 -24.06 -1.28 -0.65
CA LEU A 226 -24.94 -2.02 0.26
C LEU A 226 -25.85 -1.10 1.11
N ASN A 227 -26.10 0.12 0.62
CA ASN A 227 -27.00 1.13 1.19
C ASN A 227 -26.54 1.77 2.50
N TYR A 228 -25.25 1.71 2.84
CA TYR A 228 -24.71 2.56 3.90
C TYR A 228 -24.57 4.00 3.40
N SER A 229 -25.01 4.96 4.22
CA SER A 229 -24.93 6.36 3.83
C SER A 229 -23.49 6.88 3.94
N ARG A 230 -22.94 7.37 2.82
CA ARG A 230 -21.57 7.91 2.73
C ARG A 230 -21.28 8.99 3.78
N LYS A 231 -22.30 9.75 4.20
CA LYS A 231 -22.16 10.80 5.25
C LYS A 231 -21.69 10.22 6.60
N TYR A 232 -21.99 8.95 6.87
CA TYR A 232 -21.67 8.29 8.13
C TYR A 232 -20.54 7.27 7.98
N LEU A 233 -19.91 7.20 6.81
CA LEU A 233 -18.72 6.39 6.58
C LEU A 233 -17.50 7.29 6.46
N SER A 234 -16.46 6.97 7.20
CA SER A 234 -15.14 7.58 7.08
C SER A 234 -14.08 6.53 6.84
N PHE A 235 -12.98 6.93 6.21
CA PHE A 235 -11.88 6.06 5.84
C PHE A 235 -10.55 6.60 6.37
N MET A 236 -9.66 5.70 6.77
CA MET A 236 -8.29 5.99 7.17
C MET A 236 -7.39 4.81 6.78
N SER A 237 -6.16 5.04 6.32
CA SER A 237 -5.22 3.95 6.09
C SER A 237 -4.59 3.45 7.39
N SER A 238 -4.03 2.22 7.41
CA SER A 238 -3.29 1.72 8.57
C SER A 238 -2.10 2.63 8.92
N SER A 239 -1.44 3.20 7.89
CA SER A 239 -0.30 4.12 8.06
C SER A 239 -0.68 5.48 8.65
N GLU A 240 -1.85 6.03 8.28
CA GLU A 240 -2.36 7.26 8.86
C GLU A 240 -2.74 7.04 10.33
N LEU A 241 -3.42 5.93 10.63
CA LEU A 241 -3.75 5.54 12.00
C LEU A 241 -2.48 5.43 12.87
N GLU A 242 -1.45 4.76 12.36
CA GLU A 242 -0.17 4.62 13.08
C GLU A 242 0.50 5.97 13.32
N THR A 243 0.45 6.88 12.35
CA THR A 243 1.01 8.23 12.47
C THR A 243 0.27 9.04 13.55
N LYS A 244 -1.07 9.02 13.53
CA LYS A 244 -1.90 9.68 14.54
C LYS A 244 -1.72 9.08 15.92
N PHE A 245 -1.59 7.75 16.01
CA PHE A 245 -1.31 7.06 17.28
C PHE A 245 0.06 7.45 17.86
N LYS A 246 1.10 7.54 17.02
CA LYS A 246 2.43 8.00 17.45
C LYS A 246 2.40 9.45 17.94
N ALA A 247 1.71 10.34 17.21
CA ALA A 247 1.54 11.74 17.62
C ALA A 247 0.77 11.87 18.94
N PHE A 248 -0.30 11.09 19.12
CA PHE A 248 -1.07 11.05 20.36
C PHE A 248 -0.21 10.59 21.55
N LYS A 249 0.56 9.52 21.37
CA LYS A 249 1.52 9.05 22.39
C LYS A 249 2.52 10.13 22.78
N GLN A 250 3.04 10.88 21.80
CA GLN A 250 3.99 11.95 22.08
C GLN A 250 3.39 13.10 22.90
N GLN A 251 2.12 13.43 22.66
CA GLN A 251 1.40 14.49 23.39
C GLN A 251 1.00 14.11 24.82
N HIS A 252 0.92 12.81 25.12
CA HIS A 252 0.45 12.29 26.41
C HIS A 252 1.56 11.57 27.20
N LEU A 253 2.82 11.82 26.86
CA LEU A 253 4.01 11.25 27.54
C LEU A 253 4.17 11.74 29.00
N GLU A 254 3.59 12.88 29.36
CA GLU A 254 3.69 13.45 30.72
C GLU A 254 2.62 12.91 31.68
N ASP A 255 1.51 12.37 31.15
CA ASP A 255 0.37 11.86 31.94
C ASP A 255 0.46 10.34 32.15
N GLN A 256 1.35 9.93 33.06
CA GLN A 256 1.48 8.59 33.66
C GLN A 256 2.06 7.46 32.77
N GLU A 257 2.93 6.66 33.39
CA GLU A 257 3.59 5.42 32.93
C GLU A 257 2.62 4.26 32.56
N LYS A 258 1.43 4.54 32.01
CA LYS A 258 0.54 3.50 31.48
C LYS A 258 0.76 3.39 29.97
N GLU A 259 1.09 2.19 29.51
CA GLU A 259 1.14 1.87 28.08
C GLU A 259 -0.18 2.24 27.40
N THR A 260 -0.22 3.41 26.75
CA THR A 260 -1.39 3.82 25.97
C THR A 260 -1.62 2.80 24.87
N ASN A 261 -2.69 2.03 24.98
CA ASN A 261 -3.08 1.04 23.99
C ASN A 261 -3.96 1.67 22.89
N ILE A 262 -4.14 0.96 21.78
CA ILE A 262 -4.85 1.50 20.62
C ILE A 262 -6.33 1.81 20.89
N SER A 263 -6.95 1.05 21.82
CA SER A 263 -8.33 1.27 22.25
C SER A 263 -8.47 2.57 23.03
N GLU A 264 -7.53 2.86 23.91
CA GLU A 264 -7.47 4.11 24.66
C GLU A 264 -7.24 5.32 23.75
N PHE A 265 -6.33 5.19 22.77
CA PHE A 265 -6.13 6.21 21.74
C PHE A 265 -7.41 6.50 20.98
N ILE A 266 -8.11 5.48 20.47
CA ILE A 266 -9.36 5.68 19.73
C ILE A 266 -10.46 6.25 20.62
N PHE A 267 -10.46 5.93 21.90
CA PHE A 267 -11.47 6.48 22.79
C PHE A 267 -11.25 7.96 23.09
N LYS A 268 -10.00 8.36 23.31
CA LYS A 268 -9.61 9.70 23.77
C LYS A 268 -9.28 10.67 22.63
N SER A 269 -8.93 10.18 21.45
CA SER A 269 -8.53 11.04 20.34
C SER A 269 -9.75 11.78 19.75
N PRO A 270 -9.63 13.09 19.48
CA PRO A 270 -10.67 13.90 18.83
C PRO A 270 -11.12 13.33 17.48
N ASP A 271 -10.23 12.63 16.76
CA ASP A 271 -10.53 12.00 15.46
C ASP A 271 -11.67 10.97 15.53
N PHE A 272 -11.91 10.39 16.71
CA PHE A 272 -12.84 9.28 16.91
C PHE A 272 -13.99 9.62 17.87
N GLU A 273 -14.05 10.85 18.40
CA GLU A 273 -15.08 11.26 19.37
C GLU A 273 -16.48 11.08 18.81
N SER A 274 -16.67 11.45 17.54
CA SER A 274 -17.96 11.32 16.87
C SER A 274 -18.21 9.95 16.23
N ILE A 275 -17.24 9.04 16.25
CA ILE A 275 -17.32 7.72 15.62
C ILE A 275 -17.90 6.70 16.60
N ASP A 276 -18.90 5.93 16.13
CA ASP A 276 -19.58 4.92 16.94
C ASP A 276 -18.93 3.53 16.77
N ILE A 277 -18.47 3.20 15.55
CA ILE A 277 -17.82 1.93 15.22
C ILE A 277 -16.50 2.18 14.50
N VAL A 278 -15.42 1.52 14.94
CA VAL A 278 -14.14 1.49 14.22
C VAL A 278 -13.84 0.06 13.77
N PHE A 279 -13.73 -0.14 12.47
CA PHE A 279 -13.42 -1.42 11.84
C PHE A 279 -11.97 -1.46 11.42
N PHE A 280 -11.24 -2.52 11.78
CA PHE A 280 -9.82 -2.66 11.48
C PHE A 280 -9.53 -3.84 10.56
N ASN A 281 -9.26 -3.54 9.30
CA ASN A 281 -8.82 -4.54 8.35
C ASN A 281 -7.31 -4.44 8.10
N ARG A 282 -6.56 -5.34 8.72
CA ARG A 282 -5.10 -5.41 8.59
C ARG A 282 -4.63 -6.44 7.56
N TRP A 283 -5.55 -7.09 6.85
CA TRP A 283 -5.24 -8.14 5.88
C TRP A 283 -4.31 -9.25 6.42
N ASN A 284 -4.47 -9.56 7.70
CA ASN A 284 -3.77 -10.65 8.36
C ASN A 284 -4.70 -11.86 8.47
N PHE A 285 -4.51 -12.81 7.55
CA PHE A 285 -5.31 -14.02 7.45
C PHE A 285 -4.42 -15.23 7.13
N SER A 286 -4.92 -16.41 7.50
CA SER A 286 -4.45 -17.73 7.08
C SER A 286 -5.44 -18.33 6.08
N ASP A 287 -5.23 -19.59 5.70
CA ASP A 287 -6.18 -20.27 4.81
C ASP A 287 -7.56 -20.46 5.45
N ASP A 288 -7.58 -20.62 6.78
CA ASP A 288 -8.78 -20.95 7.55
C ASP A 288 -9.40 -19.74 8.28
N GLU A 289 -8.60 -18.76 8.70
CA GLU A 289 -9.05 -17.66 9.57
C GLU A 289 -8.71 -16.28 9.01
N PHE A 290 -9.65 -15.34 9.14
CA PHE A 290 -9.43 -13.92 8.86
C PHE A 290 -9.94 -13.05 10.00
N LEU A 291 -9.07 -12.76 10.97
CA LEU A 291 -9.42 -11.99 12.15
C LEU A 291 -9.48 -10.47 11.89
N VAL A 292 -10.63 -9.89 12.19
CA VAL A 292 -10.93 -8.47 11.97
C VAL A 292 -11.51 -7.86 13.26
N PRO A 293 -10.72 -7.06 13.99
CA PRO A 293 -11.21 -6.36 15.18
C PRO A 293 -12.20 -5.25 14.83
N VAL A 294 -13.22 -5.09 15.66
CA VAL A 294 -14.21 -4.01 15.62
C VAL A 294 -14.32 -3.40 17.01
N LEU A 295 -14.10 -2.10 17.11
CA LEU A 295 -14.26 -1.34 18.33
C LEU A 295 -15.61 -0.62 18.31
N LEU A 296 -16.39 -0.80 19.37
CA LEU A 296 -17.67 -0.13 19.57
C LEU A 296 -17.54 0.91 20.68
N ARG A 297 -17.99 2.14 20.40
CA ARG A 297 -18.20 3.18 21.41
C ARG A 297 -19.65 3.08 21.90
N LYS A 298 -19.88 2.33 22.97
CA LYS A 298 -21.22 2.28 23.58
C LYS A 298 -21.46 3.55 24.36
N LYS A 299 -22.27 4.44 23.78
CA LYS A 299 -22.79 5.62 24.48
C LYS A 299 -23.68 5.15 25.61
N THR A 300 -23.51 5.71 26.80
CA THR A 300 -24.40 5.36 27.90
C THR A 300 -25.80 5.92 27.62
N ILE A 301 -26.78 5.04 27.40
CA ILE A 301 -28.18 5.44 27.22
C ILE A 301 -28.73 5.86 28.59
N LEU A 302 -28.62 7.16 28.89
CA LEU A 302 -29.20 7.74 30.09
C LEU A 302 -30.73 7.75 29.98
N SER A 303 -31.42 7.33 31.03
CA SER A 303 -32.87 7.52 31.13
C SER A 303 -33.22 9.02 31.12
N LYS A 304 -34.47 9.38 30.75
CA LYS A 304 -34.93 10.79 30.81
C LYS A 304 -34.72 11.44 32.19
N GLN A 305 -34.77 10.66 33.26
CA GLN A 305 -34.50 11.15 34.62
C GLN A 305 -33.00 11.40 34.85
N GLU A 306 -32.13 10.50 34.38
CA GLU A 306 -30.68 10.66 34.47
C GLU A 306 -30.16 11.80 33.58
N GLN A 307 -30.74 12.00 32.39
CA GLN A 307 -30.44 13.16 31.53
C GLN A 307 -30.83 14.49 32.20
N ARG A 308 -31.98 14.55 32.85
CA ARG A 308 -32.39 15.74 33.61
C ARG A 308 -31.44 16.01 34.77
N LYS A 309 -30.98 14.96 35.46
CA LYS A 309 -30.03 15.06 36.55
C LYS A 309 -28.62 15.46 36.07
N SER A 310 -28.15 14.94 34.94
CA SER A 310 -26.85 15.35 34.39
C SER A 310 -26.81 16.80 33.92
N ASN A 311 -27.95 17.33 33.49
CA ASN A 311 -28.08 18.71 33.04
C ASN A 311 -28.37 19.68 34.20
N GLN A 312 -28.56 19.19 35.42
CA GLN A 312 -28.73 20.03 36.61
C GLN A 312 -27.37 20.47 37.16
N ASN A 313 -27.31 21.71 37.65
CA ASN A 313 -26.11 22.22 38.32
C ASN A 313 -25.77 21.33 39.54
N PRO A 314 -24.53 20.80 39.66
CA PRO A 314 -24.10 19.96 40.79
C PRO A 314 -24.40 20.59 42.15
N GLU A 315 -24.22 21.90 42.27
CA GLU A 315 -24.44 22.68 43.49
C GLU A 315 -25.93 22.71 43.91
N TYR A 316 -26.84 22.59 42.94
CA TYR A 316 -28.28 22.50 43.19
C TYR A 316 -28.69 21.12 43.70
N ILE A 317 -28.04 20.06 43.21
CA ILE A 317 -28.27 18.69 43.67
C ILE A 317 -27.77 18.54 45.12
N GLU A 318 -26.60 19.10 45.44
CA GLU A 318 -26.07 19.10 46.82
C GLU A 318 -27.01 19.82 47.80
N LYS A 319 -27.54 20.99 47.43
CA LYS A 319 -28.53 21.70 48.26
C LYS A 319 -29.82 20.89 48.48
N GLN A 320 -30.27 20.13 47.48
CA GLN A 320 -31.44 19.24 47.64
C GLN A 320 -31.14 18.06 48.57
N ILE A 321 -29.95 17.46 48.45
CA ILE A 321 -29.49 16.37 49.33
C ILE A 321 -29.42 16.88 50.78
N GLU A 322 -28.83 18.06 51.00
CA GLU A 322 -28.72 18.67 52.32
C GLU A 322 -30.10 18.98 52.92
N SER A 323 -31.01 19.58 52.14
CA SER A 323 -32.38 19.89 52.56
C SER A 323 -33.18 18.64 52.93
N GLU A 324 -33.12 17.57 52.12
CA GLU A 324 -33.81 16.31 52.42
C GLU A 324 -33.19 15.61 53.63
N THR A 325 -31.87 15.65 53.78
CA THR A 325 -31.16 15.11 54.96
C THR A 325 -31.59 15.82 56.24
N ASN A 326 -31.65 17.15 56.24
CA ASN A 326 -32.09 17.94 57.38
C ASN A 326 -33.58 17.70 57.70
N SER A 327 -34.42 17.55 56.67
CA SER A 327 -35.83 17.25 56.86
C SER A 327 -36.07 15.85 57.44
N ILE A 328 -35.29 14.84 57.03
CA ILE A 328 -35.33 13.49 57.62
C ILE A 328 -34.94 13.55 59.10
N LYS A 329 -33.85 14.26 59.45
CA LYS A 329 -33.43 14.43 60.86
C LYS A 329 -34.54 15.06 61.71
N GLN A 330 -35.22 16.08 61.18
CA GLN A 330 -36.33 16.73 61.89
C GLN A 330 -37.54 15.79 62.04
N ALA A 331 -37.90 15.03 61.00
CA ALA A 331 -38.98 14.05 61.08
C ALA A 331 -38.67 12.91 62.07
N GLU A 332 -37.42 12.44 62.13
CA GLU A 332 -36.96 11.46 63.11
C GLU A 332 -37.01 11.99 64.55
N LYS A 333 -36.69 13.28 64.75
CA LYS A 333 -36.86 13.95 66.06
C LYS A 333 -38.33 13.99 66.48
N ASN A 334 -39.22 14.40 65.58
CA ASN A 334 -40.66 14.45 65.84
C ASN A 334 -41.22 13.04 66.13
N LEU A 335 -40.77 12.01 65.40
CA LEU A 335 -41.15 10.62 65.65
C LEU A 335 -40.74 10.17 67.06
N LYS A 336 -39.54 10.56 67.51
CA LYS A 336 -39.03 10.25 68.85
C LYS A 336 -39.85 10.92 69.95
N GLU A 337 -40.34 12.13 69.73
CA GLU A 337 -41.23 12.85 70.65
C GLU A 337 -42.60 12.15 70.75
N VAL A 338 -43.23 11.84 69.62
CA VAL A 338 -44.50 11.09 69.58
C VAL A 338 -44.37 9.72 70.25
N LEU A 339 -43.26 9.01 70.05
CA LEU A 339 -42.99 7.73 70.73
C LEU A 339 -42.80 7.86 72.24
N LYS A 340 -42.22 8.97 72.73
CA LYS A 340 -42.11 9.24 74.17
C LYS A 340 -43.49 9.48 74.78
N GLU A 341 -44.36 10.21 74.08
CA GLU A 341 -45.73 10.45 74.53
C GLU A 341 -46.55 9.16 74.56
N ILE A 342 -46.49 8.35 73.50
CA ILE A 342 -47.10 7.01 73.47
C ILE A 342 -46.61 6.16 74.65
N ASN A 343 -45.29 6.09 74.88
CA ASN A 343 -44.73 5.34 76.01
C ASN A 343 -45.16 5.88 77.38
N LYS A 344 -45.36 7.20 77.51
CA LYS A 344 -45.87 7.83 78.75
C LYS A 344 -47.32 7.44 78.99
N MET A 345 -48.13 7.41 77.93
CA MET A 345 -49.54 6.99 77.99
C MET A 345 -49.69 5.48 78.20
N GLU A 346 -48.75 4.66 77.73
CA GLU A 346 -48.77 3.20 77.97
C GLU A 346 -48.35 2.84 79.41
N LYS A 347 -47.58 3.71 80.09
CA LYS A 347 -47.13 3.51 81.49
C LYS A 347 -48.07 4.09 82.54
N GLY A 348 -48.78 5.19 82.24
CA GLY A 348 -49.88 5.67 83.07
C GLY A 348 -51.16 4.92 82.69
N ARG A 349 -52.00 4.50 83.65
CA ARG A 349 -53.31 3.91 83.31
C ARG A 349 -54.20 5.00 82.67
N TYR A 350 -54.13 5.18 81.36
CA TYR A 350 -54.89 6.20 80.62
C TYR A 350 -56.31 5.73 80.27
N GLN A 351 -57.26 6.67 80.27
CA GLN A 351 -58.70 6.44 80.01
C GLN A 351 -59.21 7.07 78.70
N GLU A 352 -58.36 7.72 77.90
CA GLU A 352 -58.76 8.42 76.66
C GLU A 352 -58.21 7.70 75.42
N GLU A 353 -59.04 6.83 74.83
CA GLU A 353 -58.68 5.99 73.69
C GLU A 353 -58.44 6.79 72.38
N ASP A 354 -59.15 7.90 72.21
CA ASP A 354 -59.06 8.75 71.01
C ASP A 354 -57.70 9.44 70.85
N GLU A 355 -57.12 9.97 71.94
CA GLU A 355 -55.80 10.61 71.92
C GLU A 355 -54.68 9.60 71.61
N TYR A 356 -54.81 8.39 72.15
CA TYR A 356 -53.87 7.30 71.88
C TYR A 356 -53.89 6.88 70.40
N GLN A 357 -55.09 6.75 69.82
CA GLN A 357 -55.25 6.44 68.39
C GLN A 357 -54.74 7.58 67.50
N ALA A 358 -54.89 8.84 67.92
CA ALA A 358 -54.35 10.00 67.22
C ALA A 358 -52.81 9.97 67.20
N LEU A 359 -52.15 9.67 68.32
CA LEU A 359 -50.68 9.53 68.38
C LEU A 359 -50.17 8.34 67.56
N ARG A 360 -50.83 7.17 67.60
CA ARG A 360 -50.50 6.02 66.75
C ARG A 360 -50.65 6.33 65.26
N SER A 361 -51.67 7.10 64.89
CA SER A 361 -51.88 7.59 63.53
C SER A 361 -50.79 8.57 63.10
N SER A 362 -50.40 9.49 64.00
CA SER A 362 -49.28 10.41 63.80
C SER A 362 -47.96 9.66 63.59
N GLN A 363 -47.65 8.68 64.44
CA GLN A 363 -46.49 7.80 64.30
C GLN A 363 -46.43 7.15 62.91
N LYS A 364 -47.53 6.54 62.44
CA LYS A 364 -47.59 5.91 61.11
C LYS A 364 -47.38 6.91 59.97
N ARG A 365 -47.92 8.14 60.10
CA ARG A 365 -47.75 9.20 59.09
C ARG A 365 -46.29 9.68 59.02
N ILE A 366 -45.67 9.93 60.16
CA ILE A 366 -44.27 10.38 60.23
C ILE A 366 -43.34 9.30 59.68
N GLN A 367 -43.57 8.03 60.02
CA GLN A 367 -42.77 6.91 59.49
C GLN A 367 -42.86 6.82 57.96
N LYS A 368 -44.06 6.92 57.39
CA LYS A 368 -44.26 6.95 55.93
C LYS A 368 -43.55 8.13 55.27
N ASP A 369 -43.53 9.30 55.91
CA ASP A 369 -42.83 10.47 55.40
C ASP A 369 -41.31 10.27 55.40
N ILE A 370 -40.76 9.73 56.49
CA ILE A 370 -39.34 9.37 56.59
C ILE A 370 -38.94 8.38 55.49
N ASP A 371 -39.72 7.32 55.28
CA ASP A 371 -39.43 6.31 54.26
C ASP A 371 -39.49 6.91 52.84
N ARG A 372 -40.47 7.78 52.56
CA ARG A 372 -40.59 8.50 51.28
C ARG A 372 -39.38 9.40 51.04
N ARG A 373 -38.93 10.15 52.04
CA ARG A 373 -37.76 11.03 51.95
C ARG A 373 -36.46 10.25 51.82
N LYS A 374 -36.28 9.15 52.55
CA LYS A 374 -35.12 8.24 52.40
C LYS A 374 -35.03 7.68 50.99
N ASN A 375 -36.17 7.34 50.37
CA ASN A 375 -36.19 6.89 48.97
C ASN A 375 -35.83 8.01 47.99
N ARG A 376 -36.28 9.25 48.22
CA ARG A 376 -35.86 10.42 47.44
C ARG A 376 -34.36 10.68 47.59
N LEU A 377 -33.83 10.66 48.81
CA LEU A 377 -32.41 10.83 49.09
C LEU A 377 -31.56 9.79 48.35
N LYS A 378 -31.92 8.50 48.43
CA LYS A 378 -31.26 7.44 47.66
C LYS A 378 -31.24 7.70 46.15
N SER A 379 -32.30 8.29 45.59
CA SER A 379 -32.35 8.63 44.17
C SER A 379 -31.48 9.85 43.81
N LEU A 380 -31.38 10.83 44.71
CA LEU A 380 -30.53 12.02 44.55
C LEU A 380 -29.04 11.69 44.73
N GLU A 381 -28.70 10.76 45.62
CA GLU A 381 -27.32 10.31 45.85
C GLU A 381 -26.83 9.29 44.82
N LYS A 382 -27.73 8.60 44.10
CA LYS A 382 -27.34 7.62 43.09
C LYS A 382 -26.47 8.28 42.01
N PRO A 383 -25.21 7.87 41.81
CA PRO A 383 -24.33 8.48 40.82
C PRO A 383 -24.85 8.21 39.40
N VAL A 384 -24.83 9.22 38.55
CA VAL A 384 -25.09 9.06 37.11
C VAL A 384 -23.81 8.49 36.49
N LYS A 385 -23.83 7.22 36.07
CA LYS A 385 -22.70 6.63 35.34
C LYS A 385 -22.71 7.21 33.93
N GLN A 386 -21.78 8.10 33.62
CA GLN A 386 -21.62 8.74 32.31
C GLN A 386 -20.42 8.19 31.50
N SER A 387 -19.76 7.13 31.98
CA SER A 387 -18.61 6.59 31.27
C SER A 387 -19.05 5.79 30.05
N ASP A 388 -18.86 6.33 28.85
CA ASP A 388 -18.92 5.55 27.62
C ASP A 388 -18.01 4.32 27.73
N GLN A 389 -18.50 3.18 27.29
CA GLN A 389 -17.76 1.92 27.35
C GLN A 389 -17.22 1.57 25.97
N ALA A 390 -15.91 1.36 25.90
CA ALA A 390 -15.27 0.80 24.72
C ALA A 390 -15.35 -0.72 24.79
N VAL A 391 -15.93 -1.34 23.75
CA VAL A 391 -15.98 -2.80 23.62
C VAL A 391 -15.23 -3.17 22.35
N VAL A 392 -14.25 -4.07 22.46
CA VAL A 392 -13.56 -4.64 21.30
C VAL A 392 -14.12 -6.02 21.03
N ILE A 393 -14.65 -6.22 19.85
CA ILE A 393 -15.13 -7.50 19.35
C ILE A 393 -14.16 -7.97 18.27
N LYS A 394 -13.76 -9.24 18.33
CA LYS A 394 -12.98 -9.86 17.26
C LYS A 394 -13.92 -10.73 16.45
N PHE A 395 -14.03 -10.43 15.16
CA PHE A 395 -14.73 -11.29 14.21
C PHE A 395 -13.71 -12.10 13.44
N ASP A 396 -14.04 -13.35 13.14
CA ASP A 396 -13.44 -14.03 12.00
C ASP A 396 -14.34 -13.79 10.78
N LEU A 397 -13.82 -13.07 9.80
CA LEU A 397 -14.55 -12.68 8.60
C LEU A 397 -14.94 -13.90 7.76
N TYR A 398 -14.12 -14.95 7.74
CA TYR A 398 -14.43 -16.19 7.02
C TYR A 398 -15.56 -16.97 7.70
N GLU A 399 -15.45 -17.21 9.01
CA GLU A 399 -16.50 -17.91 9.74
C GLU A 399 -17.81 -17.12 9.78
N THR A 400 -17.75 -15.79 10.00
CA THR A 400 -18.94 -14.92 9.95
C THR A 400 -19.65 -15.02 8.61
N PHE A 401 -18.90 -15.14 7.52
CA PHE A 401 -19.47 -15.32 6.19
C PHE A 401 -20.10 -16.71 6.02
N LYS A 402 -19.37 -17.78 6.37
CA LYS A 402 -19.85 -19.17 6.27
C LYS A 402 -21.10 -19.43 7.10
N GLU A 403 -21.20 -18.88 8.31
CA GLU A 403 -22.36 -19.01 9.19
C GLU A 403 -23.64 -18.42 8.58
N LYS A 404 -23.50 -17.39 7.74
CA LYS A 404 -24.60 -16.70 7.06
C LYS A 404 -24.81 -17.18 5.62
N GLN A 405 -24.01 -18.13 5.16
CA GLN A 405 -24.08 -18.69 3.81
C GLN A 405 -25.14 -19.79 3.73
N SER A 406 -25.96 -19.78 2.67
CA SER A 406 -26.99 -20.81 2.49
C SER A 406 -26.37 -22.18 2.21
N PHE A 407 -27.17 -23.25 2.35
CA PHE A 407 -26.71 -24.60 1.97
C PHE A 407 -26.38 -24.69 0.48
N MET A 408 -27.17 -24.03 -0.39
CA MET A 408 -26.97 -24.08 -1.83
C MET A 408 -25.68 -23.39 -2.26
N ASP A 409 -25.32 -22.28 -1.61
CA ASP A 409 -24.07 -21.58 -1.87
C ASP A 409 -22.86 -22.40 -1.41
N ARG A 410 -22.94 -23.03 -0.22
CA ARG A 410 -21.90 -23.95 0.27
C ARG A 410 -21.70 -25.16 -0.64
N LEU A 411 -22.78 -25.70 -1.19
CA LEU A 411 -22.72 -26.79 -2.15
C LEU A 411 -22.12 -26.33 -3.47
N GLY A 412 -22.45 -25.11 -3.93
CA GLY A 412 -21.84 -24.49 -5.09
C GLY A 412 -20.32 -24.34 -4.97
N ASP A 413 -19.82 -23.84 -3.82
CA ASP A 413 -18.38 -23.72 -3.58
C ASP A 413 -17.67 -25.09 -3.64
N LYS A 414 -18.25 -26.14 -3.02
CA LYS A 414 -17.70 -27.50 -3.09
C LYS A 414 -17.66 -28.08 -4.50
N VAL A 415 -18.69 -27.81 -5.31
CA VAL A 415 -18.75 -28.26 -6.71
C VAL A 415 -17.70 -27.51 -7.56
N ALA A 416 -17.44 -26.24 -7.23
CA ALA A 416 -16.36 -25.47 -7.86
C ALA A 416 -14.97 -26.03 -7.51
N ASP A 417 -14.74 -26.45 -6.27
CA ASP A 417 -13.48 -27.10 -5.87
C ASP A 417 -13.19 -28.39 -6.67
N TRP A 418 -14.23 -29.05 -7.16
CA TRP A 418 -14.13 -30.23 -8.03
C TRP A 418 -13.97 -29.90 -9.52
N GLY A 419 -13.92 -28.61 -9.89
CA GLY A 419 -13.81 -28.17 -11.29
C GLY A 419 -15.10 -28.33 -12.10
N LEU A 420 -16.26 -28.38 -11.44
CA LEU A 420 -17.58 -28.56 -12.05
C LEU A 420 -18.46 -27.30 -11.93
N ASP A 421 -17.84 -26.16 -11.62
CA ASP A 421 -18.46 -24.82 -11.52
C ASP A 421 -19.34 -24.48 -12.73
N SER A 422 -18.82 -24.70 -13.95
CA SER A 422 -19.52 -24.39 -15.19
C SER A 422 -20.78 -25.22 -15.43
N LEU A 423 -20.91 -26.40 -14.80
CA LEU A 423 -22.13 -27.20 -14.83
C LEU A 423 -23.11 -26.69 -13.77
N TRP A 424 -22.63 -26.33 -12.58
CA TRP A 424 -23.45 -25.78 -11.52
C TRP A 424 -24.07 -24.42 -11.89
N GLU A 425 -23.28 -23.50 -12.45
CA GLU A 425 -23.71 -22.17 -12.91
C GLU A 425 -24.72 -22.22 -14.07
N LYS A 426 -24.76 -23.30 -14.85
CA LYS A 426 -25.77 -23.46 -15.91
C LYS A 426 -27.14 -23.88 -15.36
N HIS A 427 -27.17 -24.51 -14.20
CA HIS A 427 -28.38 -25.10 -13.61
C HIS A 427 -28.90 -24.31 -12.40
N MET A 428 -28.06 -23.47 -11.80
CA MET A 428 -28.39 -22.51 -10.75
C MET A 428 -28.00 -21.12 -11.24
N ASN A 429 -28.68 -20.06 -10.80
CA ASN A 429 -28.23 -18.67 -11.03
C ASN A 429 -27.60 -18.14 -9.73
N PRO A 430 -26.41 -18.63 -9.33
CA PRO A 430 -25.84 -18.32 -8.03
C PRO A 430 -25.46 -16.84 -7.97
N ASP A 431 -25.86 -16.17 -6.89
CA ASP A 431 -25.43 -14.80 -6.64
C ASP A 431 -24.02 -14.81 -6.05
N ASP A 432 -23.07 -14.33 -6.85
CA ASP A 432 -21.66 -14.21 -6.50
C ASP A 432 -21.38 -13.63 -5.11
N ARG A 433 -22.28 -12.80 -4.57
CA ARG A 433 -22.15 -12.22 -3.21
C ARG A 433 -22.04 -13.27 -2.11
N PHE A 434 -22.45 -14.51 -2.36
CA PHE A 434 -22.47 -15.58 -1.36
C PHE A 434 -21.42 -16.67 -1.62
N SER A 435 -20.45 -16.48 -2.53
CA SER A 435 -19.37 -17.47 -2.73
C SER A 435 -18.21 -17.25 -1.77
N PHE A 436 -17.88 -18.28 -0.98
CA PHE A 436 -16.72 -18.29 -0.10
C PHE A 436 -15.42 -18.41 -0.90
N ASN A 437 -15.42 -19.16 -2.00
CA ASN A 437 -14.23 -19.30 -2.85
C ASN A 437 -13.80 -17.95 -3.44
N LYS A 438 -14.77 -17.13 -3.88
CA LYS A 438 -14.50 -15.75 -4.34
C LYS A 438 -14.05 -14.85 -3.18
N LEU A 439 -14.60 -15.01 -1.97
CA LEU A 439 -14.12 -14.28 -0.78
C LEU A 439 -12.65 -14.61 -0.48
N HIS A 440 -12.30 -15.88 -0.48
CA HIS A 440 -10.94 -16.34 -0.23
C HIS A 440 -9.96 -15.85 -1.31
N GLN A 441 -10.38 -15.90 -2.58
CA GLN A 441 -9.63 -15.33 -3.69
C GLN A 441 -9.42 -13.81 -3.53
N MET A 442 -10.45 -13.08 -3.10
CA MET A 442 -10.35 -11.64 -2.82
C MET A 442 -9.26 -11.35 -1.77
N SER A 443 -9.21 -12.12 -0.69
CA SER A 443 -8.16 -11.99 0.34
C SER A 443 -6.76 -12.14 -0.25
N GLY A 444 -6.53 -13.17 -1.06
CA GLY A 444 -5.25 -13.43 -1.72
C GLY A 444 -4.83 -12.29 -2.65
N VAL A 445 -5.74 -11.87 -3.53
CA VAL A 445 -5.48 -10.80 -4.52
C VAL A 445 -5.26 -9.46 -3.83
N ALA A 446 -6.06 -9.13 -2.81
CA ALA A 446 -5.93 -7.89 -2.03
C ALA A 446 -4.60 -7.82 -1.29
N LYS A 447 -4.17 -8.90 -0.64
CA LYS A 447 -2.86 -8.97 0.03
C LYS A 447 -1.70 -8.75 -0.93
N GLU A 448 -1.75 -9.37 -2.13
CA GLU A 448 -0.74 -9.09 -3.15
C GLU A 448 -0.81 -7.63 -3.61
N TRP A 449 -2.01 -7.10 -3.87
CA TRP A 449 -2.20 -5.72 -4.31
C TRP A 449 -1.64 -4.71 -3.31
N ILE A 450 -1.95 -4.84 -2.03
CA ILE A 450 -1.45 -3.95 -0.95
C ILE A 450 0.09 -3.96 -0.93
N LYS A 451 0.69 -5.15 -1.01
CA LYS A 451 2.15 -5.31 -1.05
C LYS A 451 2.75 -4.58 -2.25
N ARG A 452 2.23 -4.81 -3.46
CA ARG A 452 2.76 -4.18 -4.69
C ARG A 452 2.51 -2.68 -4.72
N ASN A 453 1.36 -2.21 -4.26
CA ASN A 453 1.00 -0.80 -4.21
C ASN A 453 1.92 -0.03 -3.25
N ASN A 454 2.23 -0.62 -2.09
CA ASN A 454 3.21 -0.05 -1.15
C ASN A 454 4.62 0.00 -1.75
N GLU A 455 5.04 -1.05 -2.46
CA GLU A 455 6.32 -1.06 -3.20
C GLU A 455 6.37 0.02 -4.28
N TYR A 456 5.30 0.16 -5.06
CA TYR A 456 5.14 1.18 -6.09
C TYR A 456 5.25 2.59 -5.51
N ASN A 457 4.48 2.91 -4.47
CA ASN A 457 4.48 4.24 -3.84
C ASN A 457 5.86 4.63 -3.30
N ARG A 458 6.57 3.68 -2.66
CA ARG A 458 7.95 3.89 -2.20
C ARG A 458 8.92 4.10 -3.36
N SER A 459 8.82 3.30 -4.42
CA SER A 459 9.69 3.42 -5.61
C SER A 459 9.45 4.74 -6.34
N LYS A 460 8.20 5.17 -6.46
CA LYS A 460 7.83 6.43 -7.12
C LYS A 460 8.42 7.64 -6.40
N LEU A 461 8.22 7.71 -5.07
CA LEU A 461 8.79 8.77 -4.24
C LEU A 461 10.33 8.81 -4.32
N PHE A 462 10.97 7.65 -4.35
CA PHE A 462 12.42 7.55 -4.54
C PHE A 462 12.86 8.08 -5.91
N THR A 463 12.16 7.68 -6.97
CA THR A 463 12.43 8.08 -8.36
C THR A 463 12.27 9.58 -8.56
N GLU A 464 11.20 10.18 -8.02
CA GLU A 464 10.96 11.63 -8.05
C GLU A 464 12.10 12.38 -7.36
N ARG A 465 12.46 11.99 -6.12
CA ARG A 465 13.58 12.58 -5.38
C ARG A 465 14.92 12.44 -6.11
N LEU A 466 15.19 11.27 -6.68
CA LEU A 466 16.43 11.01 -7.40
C LEU A 466 16.52 11.87 -8.67
N LYS A 467 15.39 12.06 -9.38
CA LYS A 467 15.32 12.92 -10.56
C LYS A 467 15.64 14.38 -10.21
N ASP A 468 15.07 14.90 -9.13
CA ASP A 468 15.34 16.27 -8.67
C ASP A 468 16.82 16.43 -8.27
N GLN A 469 17.34 15.48 -7.48
CA GLN A 469 18.76 15.45 -7.10
C GLN A 469 19.72 15.41 -8.29
N LEU A 470 19.35 14.71 -9.37
CA LEU A 470 20.18 14.64 -10.58
C LEU A 470 20.19 15.96 -11.35
N ASN A 471 19.05 16.64 -11.44
CA ASN A 471 18.98 17.98 -12.05
C ASN A 471 19.77 19.01 -11.24
N ASP A 472 19.65 19.01 -9.92
CA ASP A 472 20.43 19.89 -9.04
C ASP A 472 21.93 19.62 -9.16
N PHE A 473 22.32 18.35 -9.16
CA PHE A 473 23.70 17.93 -9.38
C PHE A 473 24.21 18.40 -10.74
N ALA A 474 23.43 18.19 -11.81
CA ALA A 474 23.83 18.63 -13.14
C ALA A 474 23.96 20.16 -13.24
N GLY A 475 23.07 20.92 -12.60
CA GLY A 475 23.17 22.37 -12.49
C GLY A 475 24.46 22.83 -11.82
N LYS A 476 24.81 22.22 -10.68
CA LYS A 476 26.04 22.53 -9.93
C LYS A 476 27.31 22.34 -10.75
N TYR A 477 27.33 21.38 -11.67
CA TYR A 477 28.49 21.05 -12.50
C TYR A 477 28.38 21.57 -13.94
N GLY A 478 27.41 22.46 -14.24
CA GLY A 478 27.26 23.07 -15.56
C GLY A 478 26.91 22.09 -16.68
N MET A 479 26.27 20.95 -16.34
CA MET A 479 25.90 19.88 -17.28
C MET A 479 24.47 20.02 -17.82
N LEU A 480 23.80 21.15 -17.58
CA LEU A 480 22.46 21.42 -18.09
C LEU A 480 22.54 22.01 -19.50
N VAL A 481 21.85 21.37 -20.44
CA VAL A 481 21.72 21.81 -21.82
C VAL A 481 20.34 22.42 -22.02
N LYS A 482 20.27 23.62 -22.61
CA LYS A 482 19.01 24.24 -23.02
C LYS A 482 18.69 23.82 -24.45
N GLU A 483 17.51 23.24 -24.67
CA GLU A 483 17.05 22.82 -26.00
C GLU A 483 16.79 24.01 -26.95
N SER A 484 16.63 25.23 -26.40
CA SER A 484 16.49 26.46 -27.19
C SER A 484 17.26 27.64 -26.58
N ARG A 485 17.78 28.52 -27.43
CA ARG A 485 18.43 29.78 -27.03
C ARG A 485 17.41 30.88 -26.63
N SER A 486 16.11 30.60 -26.71
CA SER A 486 15.08 31.56 -26.30
C SER A 486 15.06 31.75 -24.77
N ARG A 487 14.75 32.95 -24.30
CA ARG A 487 14.55 33.23 -22.86
C ARG A 487 13.33 32.52 -22.26
N ALA A 488 12.47 31.93 -23.09
CA ALA A 488 11.29 31.16 -22.69
C ALA A 488 11.56 29.66 -22.52
N ALA A 489 12.75 29.18 -22.89
CA ALA A 489 13.16 27.81 -22.57
C ALA A 489 13.28 27.68 -21.05
N GLY A 490 12.61 26.67 -20.47
CA GLY A 490 12.67 26.36 -19.04
C GLY A 490 14.09 26.06 -18.53
N PRO A 491 14.24 25.64 -17.27
CA PRO A 491 15.55 25.19 -16.78
C PRO A 491 16.09 24.09 -17.71
N GLY A 492 17.36 24.20 -18.11
CA GLY A 492 18.00 23.21 -18.98
C GLY A 492 17.98 21.81 -18.35
N SER A 493 18.20 20.77 -19.15
CA SER A 493 18.21 19.37 -18.71
C SER A 493 19.57 18.74 -18.97
N TYR A 494 19.96 17.76 -18.16
CA TYR A 494 21.19 16.99 -18.37
C TYR A 494 21.01 15.87 -19.41
N GLN A 495 19.77 15.50 -19.73
CA GLN A 495 19.45 14.38 -20.61
C GLN A 495 20.06 14.52 -22.01
N PRO A 496 20.01 15.69 -22.70
CA PRO A 496 20.61 15.85 -24.03
C PRO A 496 22.10 15.52 -24.06
N MET A 497 22.85 15.86 -23.00
CA MET A 497 24.28 15.55 -22.92
C MET A 497 24.54 14.03 -22.82
N LEU A 498 23.71 13.31 -22.05
CA LEU A 498 23.80 11.85 -21.96
C LEU A 498 23.37 11.18 -23.27
N ASP A 499 22.32 11.70 -23.90
CA ASP A 499 21.81 11.23 -25.19
C ASP A 499 22.89 11.34 -26.27
N ASP A 500 23.56 12.49 -26.37
CA ASP A 500 24.67 12.70 -27.30
C ASP A 500 25.82 11.74 -27.02
N HIS A 501 26.09 11.40 -25.76
CA HIS A 501 27.14 10.43 -25.42
C HIS A 501 26.77 9.01 -25.83
N ILE A 502 25.48 8.64 -25.71
CA ILE A 502 24.96 7.35 -26.18
C ILE A 502 25.05 7.29 -27.70
N LEU A 503 24.63 8.34 -28.40
CA LEU A 503 24.71 8.43 -29.85
C LEU A 503 26.15 8.30 -30.35
N ASP A 504 27.09 9.02 -29.74
CA ASP A 504 28.51 8.94 -30.09
C ASP A 504 29.09 7.54 -29.82
N SER A 505 28.66 6.87 -28.74
CA SER A 505 29.09 5.51 -28.40
C SER A 505 28.59 4.48 -29.42
N LEU A 506 27.32 4.59 -29.82
CA LEU A 506 26.71 3.73 -30.85
C LEU A 506 27.32 3.99 -32.23
N GLU A 507 27.56 5.25 -32.57
CA GLU A 507 28.19 5.66 -33.82
C GLU A 507 29.62 5.12 -33.93
N LEU A 508 30.42 5.25 -32.87
CA LEU A 508 31.77 4.70 -32.83
C LEU A 508 31.76 3.17 -33.02
N ALA A 509 30.80 2.48 -32.41
CA ALA A 509 30.69 1.03 -32.55
C ALA A 509 30.41 0.59 -33.98
N VAL A 510 29.52 1.30 -34.68
CA VAL A 510 29.22 1.06 -36.11
C VAL A 510 30.44 1.35 -36.97
N ILE A 511 31.07 2.51 -36.78
CA ILE A 511 32.26 2.91 -37.54
C ILE A 511 33.37 1.86 -37.40
N ASN A 512 33.56 1.32 -36.20
CA ASN A 512 34.56 0.28 -36.00
C ASN A 512 34.25 -1.02 -36.78
N CYS A 513 33.00 -1.46 -36.81
CA CYS A 513 32.60 -2.61 -37.60
C CYS A 513 32.79 -2.36 -39.10
N GLU A 514 32.42 -1.16 -39.56
CA GLU A 514 32.52 -0.78 -40.96
C GLU A 514 33.97 -0.61 -41.44
N ILE A 515 34.85 -0.03 -40.61
CA ILE A 515 36.29 0.03 -40.91
C ILE A 515 36.86 -1.38 -41.08
N LEU A 516 36.48 -2.33 -40.22
CA LEU A 516 36.92 -3.73 -40.39
C LEU A 516 36.37 -4.35 -41.68
N ASN A 517 35.08 -4.15 -42.00
CA ASN A 517 34.49 -4.61 -43.26
C ASN A 517 35.30 -4.11 -44.47
N ARG A 518 35.63 -2.80 -44.50
CA ARG A 518 36.39 -2.19 -45.62
C ARG A 518 37.84 -2.66 -45.70
N ILE A 519 38.48 -2.91 -44.55
CA ILE A 519 39.83 -3.51 -44.51
C ILE A 519 39.82 -4.95 -45.03
N GLU A 520 38.83 -5.74 -44.62
CA GLU A 520 38.67 -7.13 -45.08
C GLU A 520 38.39 -7.17 -46.59
N GLN A 521 37.45 -6.36 -47.08
CA GLN A 521 37.16 -6.25 -48.50
C GLN A 521 38.39 -5.82 -49.32
N SER A 522 39.17 -4.85 -48.82
CA SER A 522 40.41 -4.43 -49.50
C SER A 522 41.45 -5.55 -49.58
N ARG A 523 41.51 -6.43 -48.56
CA ARG A 523 42.41 -7.60 -48.54
C ARG A 523 41.95 -8.73 -49.43
N GLU A 524 40.65 -8.99 -49.51
CA GLU A 524 40.07 -9.98 -50.41
C GLU A 524 40.29 -9.56 -51.87
N ASN A 525 39.96 -8.32 -52.21
CA ASN A 525 40.19 -7.78 -53.55
C ASN A 525 41.68 -7.80 -53.96
N ALA A 526 42.61 -7.61 -53.02
CA ALA A 526 44.05 -7.69 -53.29
C ALA A 526 44.57 -9.13 -53.46
N LYS A 527 43.88 -10.12 -52.89
CA LYS A 527 44.19 -11.55 -53.08
C LYS A 527 43.63 -12.09 -54.39
N ASP A 528 42.50 -11.56 -54.86
CA ASP A 528 41.88 -11.95 -56.13
C ASP A 528 42.57 -11.31 -57.37
N GLN A 529 43.51 -10.39 -57.15
CA GLN A 529 44.33 -9.72 -58.17
C GLN A 529 45.77 -10.27 -58.30
N LEU A 530 46.12 -11.28 -57.49
CA LEU A 530 47.36 -12.04 -57.55
C LEU A 530 47.06 -13.45 -58.07
#